data_AF-A0A8X6NZA5-F1
#
_entry.id   AF-A0A8X6NZA5-F1
#
_cell.length_a   1.000
_cell.length_b   1.000
_cell.length_c   1.000
_cell.angle_alpha   90.00
_cell.angle_beta   90.00
_cell.angle_gamma   90.00
#
_symmetry.space_group_name_H-M   'P 1'
#
loop_
_entity.id
_entity.type
_entity.pdbx_description
1 polymer ?
#
loop_
_entity_poly.entity_id
_entity_poly.type
_entity_poly.pdbx_seq_one_letter_code
_entity_poly.pdbx_strand_id
1 'polypeptide(L)'
;MYGTFSYLPAPLLPAQAFLFGVHIAYLTLTNTLSDQVGNIFIIFVFLFSVPVKIAQTAFHILSAQCRLKRYGDGISVVPAEDRSEEALYNGVKNATSIVNHFIDTKLKELNLKDTQLSLVGFSQGAMLAIHTALTRSQSCASVVAYSGRFLSPSKTAPEIKSKPNICVIHGDADDVVPFSSLDLAVKALKENGVNVEGRPIHGLGHIINEEVIKLGVEFIKKNFKN
;
A
#
# COMPACT_ATOMS: atom_id res chain seq x y z
N MET A 1 12.73 -4.79 -36.24
CA MET A 1 11.40 -5.34 -36.55
C MET A 1 10.62 -5.42 -35.26
N TYR A 2 9.62 -4.56 -35.10
CA TYR A 2 8.78 -4.52 -33.90
C TYR A 2 7.74 -5.64 -33.99
N GLY A 3 7.76 -6.58 -33.04
CA GLY A 3 6.76 -7.65 -32.94
C GLY A 3 5.45 -7.09 -32.39
N THR A 4 4.39 -7.19 -33.18
CA THR A 4 3.00 -6.92 -32.78
C THR A 4 2.54 -7.97 -31.78
N PHE A 5 2.10 -7.57 -30.59
CA PHE A 5 1.46 -8.46 -29.61
C PHE A 5 -0.05 -8.43 -29.77
N SER A 6 -0.62 -9.58 -30.11
CA SER A 6 -2.06 -9.82 -30.21
C SER A 6 -2.68 -9.82 -28.82
N TYR A 7 -3.65 -8.94 -28.59
CA TYR A 7 -4.53 -8.96 -27.43
C TYR A 7 -5.50 -10.14 -27.55
N LEU A 8 -5.53 -11.03 -26.56
CA LEU A 8 -6.71 -11.87 -26.32
C LEU A 8 -7.66 -11.05 -25.43
N PRO A 9 -8.89 -10.74 -25.88
CA PRO A 9 -9.85 -10.02 -25.04
C PRO A 9 -10.25 -10.93 -23.88
N ALA A 10 -10.01 -10.48 -22.66
CA ALA A 10 -10.65 -11.09 -21.49
C ALA A 10 -12.18 -10.96 -21.67
N PRO A 11 -12.98 -11.97 -21.26
CA PRO A 11 -14.43 -11.90 -21.39
C PRO A 11 -14.94 -10.66 -20.65
N LEU A 12 -15.80 -9.90 -21.33
CA LEU A 12 -16.52 -8.76 -20.78
C LEU A 12 -17.40 -9.26 -19.63
N LEU A 13 -16.91 -9.16 -18.40
CA LEU A 13 -17.77 -9.24 -17.22
C LEU A 13 -18.74 -8.05 -17.26
N PRO A 14 -20.03 -8.26 -16.94
CA PRO A 14 -21.03 -7.20 -16.99
C PRO A 14 -20.65 -6.04 -16.07
N ALA A 15 -20.88 -4.81 -16.55
CA ALA A 15 -20.47 -3.53 -15.95
C ALA A 15 -21.01 -3.23 -14.53
N GLN A 16 -21.69 -4.18 -13.89
CA GLN A 16 -22.29 -4.04 -12.55
C GLN A 16 -21.57 -4.86 -11.46
N ALA A 17 -20.48 -5.56 -11.79
CA ALA A 17 -19.71 -6.36 -10.82
C ALA A 17 -18.44 -5.64 -10.30
N PHE A 18 -18.48 -4.31 -10.10
CA PHE A 18 -17.44 -3.62 -9.34
C PHE A 18 -17.68 -3.84 -7.85
N LEU A 19 -17.34 -5.04 -7.37
CA LEU A 19 -17.37 -5.38 -5.96
C LEU A 19 -16.41 -4.47 -5.18
N PHE A 20 -16.93 -3.80 -4.16
CA PHE A 20 -16.16 -3.07 -3.16
C PHE A 20 -15.19 -4.04 -2.47
N GLY A 21 -13.90 -3.91 -2.73
CA GLY A 21 -12.88 -4.81 -2.18
C GLY A 21 -11.48 -4.24 -2.23
N VAL A 22 -10.67 -4.59 -1.24
CA VAL A 22 -9.22 -4.44 -1.24
C VAL A 22 -8.60 -5.54 -2.08
N HIS A 23 -7.87 -5.14 -3.11
CA HIS A 23 -7.07 -6.05 -3.92
C HIS A 23 -5.61 -5.96 -3.51
N ILE A 24 -4.98 -7.13 -3.41
CA ILE A 24 -3.55 -7.28 -3.13
C ILE A 24 -2.83 -7.52 -4.45
N ALA A 25 -2.01 -6.57 -4.89
CA ALA A 25 -1.10 -6.77 -6.00
C ALA A 25 0.33 -6.67 -5.49
N TYR A 26 1.27 -7.38 -6.11
CA TYR A 26 2.68 -7.23 -5.75
C TYR A 26 3.58 -7.02 -6.97
N LEU A 27 4.70 -6.35 -6.73
CA LEU A 27 5.77 -6.16 -7.69
C LEU A 27 7.06 -6.72 -7.08
N THR A 28 7.80 -7.50 -7.86
CA THR A 28 9.19 -7.83 -7.59
C THR A 28 10.08 -7.06 -8.55
N LEU A 29 10.98 -6.23 -8.03
CA LEU A 29 12.05 -5.64 -8.83
C LEU A 29 13.25 -6.57 -8.77
N THR A 30 13.62 -7.17 -9.91
CA THR A 30 14.85 -7.97 -10.06
C THR A 30 15.80 -7.18 -10.93
N ASN A 31 16.91 -6.70 -10.37
CA ASN A 31 17.93 -5.99 -11.14
C ASN A 31 18.73 -7.02 -11.95
N THR A 32 18.54 -7.12 -13.27
CA THR A 32 19.25 -8.10 -14.11
C THR A 32 20.64 -7.64 -14.57
N LEU A 33 21.17 -6.50 -14.07
CA LEU A 33 22.44 -5.94 -14.58
C LEU A 33 23.45 -5.40 -13.54
N SER A 34 23.24 -5.56 -12.23
CA SER A 34 24.28 -5.22 -11.23
C SER A 34 23.95 -5.78 -9.85
N ASP A 35 24.86 -6.58 -9.29
CA ASP A 35 24.79 -7.33 -8.03
C ASP A 35 24.72 -6.49 -6.73
N GLN A 36 23.93 -5.40 -6.70
CA GLN A 36 23.96 -4.45 -5.58
C GLN A 36 22.60 -3.88 -5.14
N VAL A 37 21.46 -4.35 -5.66
CA VAL A 37 20.14 -4.01 -5.07
C VAL A 37 19.28 -5.27 -5.05
N GLY A 38 19.10 -5.84 -3.86
CA GLY A 38 18.33 -7.06 -3.65
C GLY A 38 16.87 -6.93 -4.07
N ASN A 39 16.24 -8.07 -4.33
CA ASN A 39 14.83 -8.21 -4.70
C ASN A 39 13.90 -7.36 -3.81
N ILE A 40 13.23 -6.36 -4.39
CA ILE A 40 12.26 -5.50 -3.70
C ILE A 40 10.87 -6.09 -3.88
N PHE A 41 10.16 -6.34 -2.77
CA PHE A 41 8.78 -6.78 -2.78
C PHE A 41 7.86 -5.64 -2.33
N ILE A 42 7.04 -5.13 -3.25
CA ILE A 42 6.06 -4.07 -2.97
C ILE A 42 4.68 -4.69 -3.04
N ILE A 43 3.89 -4.60 -1.98
CA ILE A 43 2.47 -4.93 -2.02
C ILE A 43 1.66 -3.64 -2.10
N PHE A 44 0.79 -3.58 -3.11
CA PHE A 44 -0.24 -2.58 -3.26
C PHE A 44 -1.55 -3.06 -2.68
N VAL A 45 -2.14 -2.22 -1.84
CA VAL A 45 -3.45 -2.44 -1.23
C VAL A 45 -4.39 -1.35 -1.77
N PHE A 46 -5.30 -1.69 -2.69
CA PHE A 46 -6.20 -0.74 -3.35
C PHE A 46 -7.69 -1.11 -3.18
N LEU A 47 -8.54 -0.10 -2.99
CA LEU A 47 -9.99 -0.17 -3.21
C LEU A 47 -10.35 0.45 -4.56
N PHE A 48 -11.17 -0.25 -5.36
CA PHE A 48 -11.64 0.29 -6.64
C PHE A 48 -12.65 1.42 -6.44
N SER A 49 -12.19 2.65 -6.64
CA SER A 49 -12.95 3.74 -7.28
C SER A 49 -12.02 4.75 -7.99
N VAL A 50 -10.69 4.51 -8.03
CA VAL A 50 -9.73 5.39 -8.69
C VAL A 50 -9.24 4.76 -9.99
N PRO A 51 -9.24 5.46 -11.14
CA PRO A 51 -8.87 4.87 -12.42
C PRO A 51 -7.45 4.28 -12.40
N VAL A 52 -7.34 3.07 -12.97
CA VAL A 52 -6.18 2.16 -13.11
C VAL A 52 -4.89 2.81 -13.68
N LYS A 53 -4.93 4.09 -14.08
CA LYS A 53 -3.79 4.88 -14.54
C LYS A 53 -2.69 5.07 -13.48
N ILE A 54 -3.05 5.07 -12.19
CA ILE A 54 -2.10 5.24 -11.07
C ILE A 54 -1.10 4.09 -11.00
N ALA A 55 -1.61 2.87 -11.10
CA ALA A 55 -0.80 1.67 -11.18
C ALA A 55 0.16 1.84 -12.37
N GLN A 56 -0.35 2.07 -13.58
CA GLN A 56 0.44 2.19 -14.81
C GLN A 56 1.51 3.31 -14.79
N THR A 57 1.27 4.42 -14.09
CA THR A 57 2.21 5.56 -14.04
C THR A 57 3.30 5.34 -12.98
N ALA A 58 2.95 4.79 -11.80
CA ALA A 58 3.93 4.29 -10.85
C ALA A 58 4.79 3.17 -11.46
N PHE A 59 4.18 2.35 -12.32
CA PHE A 59 4.86 1.31 -13.08
C PHE A 59 5.81 1.87 -14.15
N HIS A 60 5.48 2.95 -14.88
CA HIS A 60 6.40 3.52 -15.87
C HIS A 60 7.66 4.15 -15.24
N ILE A 61 7.54 4.77 -14.06
CA ILE A 61 8.68 5.39 -13.36
C ILE A 61 9.61 4.34 -12.72
N LEU A 62 9.08 3.15 -12.40
CA LEU A 62 9.82 2.06 -11.78
C LEU A 62 10.23 0.93 -12.73
N SER A 63 9.75 0.90 -13.98
CA SER A 63 10.00 -0.22 -14.89
C SER A 63 10.43 0.20 -16.29
N ALA A 64 11.67 -0.17 -16.64
CA ALA A 64 11.97 -0.60 -18.00
C ALA A 64 11.80 -2.13 -18.16
N GLN A 65 11.65 -2.91 -17.07
CA GLN A 65 11.84 -4.38 -17.13
C GLN A 65 11.06 -5.24 -16.10
N CYS A 66 9.81 -4.89 -15.68
CA CYS A 66 9.05 -5.75 -14.73
C CYS A 66 7.71 -6.27 -15.27
N ARG A 67 7.38 -7.55 -14.96
CA ARG A 67 6.08 -8.19 -15.25
C ARG A 67 5.18 -8.19 -14.01
N LEU A 68 3.95 -7.70 -14.15
CA LEU A 68 2.91 -7.74 -13.10
C LEU A 68 2.29 -9.16 -13.01
N LYS A 69 2.06 -9.68 -11.80
CA LYS A 69 1.16 -10.81 -11.54
C LYS A 69 0.03 -10.36 -10.61
N ARG A 70 -1.23 -10.49 -11.06
CA ARG A 70 -2.44 -10.22 -10.26
C ARG A 70 -2.84 -11.47 -9.48
N TYR A 71 -3.37 -11.33 -8.27
CA TYR A 71 -3.90 -12.45 -7.48
C TYR A 71 -5.21 -12.08 -6.76
N GLY A 72 -6.25 -12.89 -6.96
CA GLY A 72 -7.48 -12.94 -6.14
C GLY A 72 -8.65 -12.01 -6.53
N ASP A 73 -9.86 -12.47 -6.23
CA ASP A 73 -11.08 -11.65 -6.12
C ASP A 73 -10.98 -10.76 -4.86
N GLY A 74 -11.46 -9.52 -4.93
CA GLY A 74 -11.22 -8.49 -3.91
C GLY A 74 -11.73 -8.87 -2.51
N ILE A 75 -10.97 -8.54 -1.47
CA ILE A 75 -11.36 -8.74 -0.06
C ILE A 75 -12.07 -7.47 0.41
N SER A 76 -13.38 -7.51 0.68
CA SER A 76 -14.06 -6.37 1.31
C SER A 76 -13.54 -6.19 2.74
N VAL A 77 -12.69 -5.19 2.95
CA VAL A 77 -12.14 -4.89 4.29
C VAL A 77 -13.21 -4.25 5.16
N VAL A 78 -14.17 -3.52 4.59
CA VAL A 78 -15.26 -2.88 5.33
C VAL A 78 -16.54 -2.87 4.46
N PRO A 79 -17.74 -3.15 5.03
CA PRO A 79 -19.00 -2.91 4.32
C PRO A 79 -19.12 -1.44 3.91
N ALA A 80 -19.56 -1.16 2.67
CA ALA A 80 -19.57 0.19 2.10
C ALA A 80 -20.46 1.21 2.86
N GLU A 81 -21.38 0.71 3.68
CA GLU A 81 -22.44 1.45 4.35
C GLU A 81 -22.03 2.00 5.74
N ASP A 82 -21.18 1.28 6.48
CA ASP A 82 -20.70 1.70 7.80
C ASP A 82 -19.27 2.24 7.71
N ARG A 83 -19.15 3.56 7.78
CA ARG A 83 -17.87 4.28 7.76
C ARG A 83 -17.42 4.74 9.14
N SER A 84 -18.03 4.23 10.21
CA SER A 84 -17.58 4.50 11.58
C SER A 84 -16.14 4.03 11.77
N GLU A 85 -15.39 4.71 12.64
CA GLU A 85 -14.01 4.30 12.94
C GLU A 85 -13.95 2.86 13.48
N GLU A 86 -14.96 2.45 14.25
CA GLU A 86 -15.07 1.09 14.79
C GLU A 86 -15.21 0.04 13.68
N ALA A 87 -16.10 0.26 12.71
CA ALA A 87 -16.29 -0.65 11.58
C ALA A 87 -15.02 -0.73 10.71
N LEU A 88 -14.41 0.43 10.42
CA LEU A 88 -13.14 0.50 9.69
C LEU A 88 -12.02 -0.26 10.42
N TYR A 89 -11.89 -0.06 11.73
CA TYR A 89 -10.87 -0.72 12.55
C TYR A 89 -11.05 -2.24 12.56
N ASN A 90 -12.26 -2.72 12.86
CA ASN A 90 -12.54 -4.16 12.91
C ASN A 90 -12.34 -4.81 11.54
N GLY A 91 -12.75 -4.11 10.48
CA GLY A 91 -12.50 -4.51 9.11
C GLY A 91 -11.02 -4.68 8.78
N VAL A 92 -10.22 -3.65 9.05
CA VAL A 92 -8.76 -3.67 8.88
C VAL A 92 -8.11 -4.77 9.71
N LYS A 93 -8.50 -4.91 10.98
CA LYS A 93 -7.96 -5.94 11.88
C LYS A 93 -8.23 -7.35 11.36
N ASN A 94 -9.45 -7.62 10.89
CA ASN A 94 -9.81 -8.92 10.32
C ASN A 94 -9.01 -9.22 9.04
N ALA A 95 -8.90 -8.24 8.14
CA ALA A 95 -8.18 -8.38 6.88
C ALA A 95 -6.66 -8.53 7.05
N THR A 96 -6.11 -8.02 8.16
CA THR A 96 -4.66 -8.09 8.45
C THR A 96 -4.16 -9.53 8.50
N SER A 97 -4.95 -10.47 9.01
CA SER A 97 -4.56 -11.89 9.04
C SER A 97 -4.35 -12.47 7.62
N ILE A 98 -5.23 -12.11 6.68
CA ILE A 98 -5.17 -12.55 5.29
C ILE A 98 -3.97 -11.92 4.57
N VAL A 99 -3.77 -10.61 4.76
CA VAL A 99 -2.62 -9.91 4.18
C VAL A 99 -1.30 -10.47 4.72
N ASN A 100 -1.22 -10.75 6.03
CA ASN A 100 -0.04 -11.34 6.63
C ASN A 100 0.27 -12.72 6.07
N HIS A 101 -0.73 -13.59 5.97
CA HIS A 101 -0.56 -14.90 5.36
C HIS A 101 -0.08 -14.81 3.90
N PHE A 102 -0.65 -13.88 3.13
CA PHE A 102 -0.20 -13.63 1.76
C PHE A 102 1.25 -13.16 1.70
N ILE A 103 1.63 -12.18 2.54
CA ILE A 103 3.01 -11.69 2.63
C ILE A 103 3.95 -12.86 2.95
N ASP A 104 3.67 -13.64 3.99
CA ASP A 104 4.54 -14.73 4.45
C ASP A 104 4.72 -15.79 3.36
N THR A 105 3.61 -16.11 2.67
CA THR A 105 3.62 -17.03 1.53
C THR A 105 4.53 -16.51 0.42
N LYS A 106 4.42 -15.23 0.05
CA LYS A 106 5.23 -14.65 -1.03
C LYS A 106 6.68 -14.42 -0.64
N LEU A 107 6.97 -14.00 0.59
CA LEU A 107 8.33 -13.92 1.08
C LEU A 107 9.01 -15.30 1.01
N LYS A 108 8.31 -16.37 1.41
CA LYS A 108 8.82 -17.74 1.32
C LYS A 108 9.03 -18.20 -0.14
N GLU A 109 8.03 -18.01 -1.00
CA GLU A 109 8.12 -18.38 -2.43
C GLU A 109 9.27 -17.68 -3.16
N LEU A 110 9.52 -16.41 -2.81
CA LEU A 110 10.52 -15.56 -3.44
C LEU A 110 11.89 -15.60 -2.73
N ASN A 111 12.00 -16.36 -1.63
CA ASN A 111 13.18 -16.40 -0.77
C ASN A 111 13.64 -15.00 -0.29
N LEU A 112 12.69 -14.20 0.19
CA LEU A 112 12.89 -12.84 0.69
C LEU A 112 12.62 -12.75 2.20
N LYS A 113 13.19 -11.72 2.82
CA LYS A 113 12.96 -11.36 4.22
C LYS A 113 12.01 -10.16 4.33
N ASP A 114 11.39 -9.95 5.49
CA ASP A 114 10.58 -8.73 5.75
C ASP A 114 11.39 -7.44 5.55
N THR A 115 12.69 -7.44 5.82
CA THR A 115 13.58 -6.30 5.54
C THR A 115 13.71 -5.98 4.04
N GLN A 116 13.17 -6.82 3.16
CA GLN A 116 13.09 -6.65 1.70
C GLN A 116 11.64 -6.38 1.22
N LEU A 117 10.72 -6.20 2.16
CA LEU A 117 9.31 -5.85 1.92
C LEU A 117 9.08 -4.36 2.18
N SER A 118 8.34 -3.71 1.28
CA SER A 118 7.68 -2.44 1.57
C SER A 118 6.18 -2.55 1.29
N LEU A 119 5.36 -1.96 2.16
CA LEU A 119 3.91 -1.93 1.99
C LEU A 119 3.48 -0.58 1.43
N VAL A 120 2.61 -0.59 0.43
CA VAL A 120 2.09 0.63 -0.19
C VAL A 120 0.58 0.54 -0.21
N GLY A 121 -0.08 1.54 0.36
CA GLY A 121 -1.54 1.56 0.45
C GLY A 121 -2.12 2.91 0.09
N PHE A 122 -3.34 2.91 -0.42
CA PHE A 122 -4.15 4.10 -0.68
C PHE A 122 -5.48 4.02 0.07
N SER A 123 -5.92 5.12 0.69
CA SER A 123 -7.20 5.21 1.40
C SER A 123 -7.32 4.10 2.47
N GLN A 124 -8.35 3.25 2.47
CA GLN A 124 -8.41 2.14 3.44
C GLN A 124 -7.28 1.13 3.23
N GLY A 125 -6.71 1.03 2.03
CA GLY A 125 -5.52 0.24 1.80
C GLY A 125 -4.29 0.78 2.53
N ALA A 126 -4.21 2.11 2.72
CA ALA A 126 -3.20 2.73 3.57
C ALA A 126 -3.42 2.40 5.05
N MET A 127 -4.67 2.41 5.52
CA MET A 127 -5.03 2.01 6.88
C MET A 127 -4.63 0.55 7.14
N LEU A 128 -4.94 -0.35 6.20
CA LEU A 128 -4.55 -1.76 6.27
C LEU A 128 -3.04 -1.94 6.20
N ALA A 129 -2.33 -1.21 5.33
CA ALA A 129 -0.87 -1.27 5.23
C ALA A 129 -0.20 -0.86 6.55
N ILE A 130 -0.63 0.25 7.16
CA ILE A 130 -0.12 0.70 8.47
C ILE A 130 -0.39 -0.36 9.54
N HIS A 131 -1.64 -0.79 9.71
CA HIS A 131 -2.00 -1.74 10.77
C HIS A 131 -1.30 -3.09 10.59
N THR A 132 -1.23 -3.58 9.35
CA THR A 132 -0.47 -4.79 9.01
C THR A 132 0.99 -4.63 9.40
N ALA A 133 1.64 -3.56 8.97
CA ALA A 133 3.06 -3.36 9.25
C ALA A 133 3.36 -3.32 10.75
N LEU A 134 2.55 -2.62 11.55
CA LEU A 134 2.76 -2.49 12.99
C LEU A 134 2.53 -3.80 13.75
N THR A 135 1.59 -4.63 13.31
CA THR A 135 1.19 -5.86 14.02
C THR A 135 1.92 -7.12 13.53
N ARG A 136 2.75 -7.00 12.49
CA ARG A 136 3.63 -8.07 12.00
C ARG A 136 4.73 -8.42 12.99
N SER A 137 5.10 -9.70 13.02
CA SER A 137 6.14 -10.24 13.89
C SER A 137 7.54 -9.74 13.54
N GLN A 138 7.80 -9.46 12.26
CA GLN A 138 9.06 -8.91 11.77
C GLN A 138 8.79 -7.57 11.10
N SER A 139 9.68 -6.59 11.33
CA SER A 139 9.55 -5.27 10.72
C SER A 139 9.82 -5.34 9.23
N CYS A 140 8.90 -4.79 8.44
CA CYS A 140 9.19 -4.51 7.04
C CYS A 140 10.19 -3.34 6.89
N ALA A 141 10.72 -3.13 5.68
CA ALA A 141 11.64 -2.03 5.41
C ALA A 141 10.93 -0.67 5.52
N SER A 142 9.74 -0.56 4.90
CA SER A 142 8.99 0.69 4.93
C SER A 142 7.50 0.54 4.60
N VAL A 143 6.74 1.58 4.93
CA VAL A 143 5.33 1.75 4.53
C VAL A 143 5.15 3.10 3.86
N VAL A 144 4.48 3.13 2.71
CA VAL A 144 3.97 4.37 2.10
C VAL A 144 2.44 4.35 2.13
N ALA A 145 1.87 5.31 2.83
CA ALA A 145 0.44 5.43 3.07
C ALA A 145 -0.10 6.70 2.40
N TYR A 146 -0.83 6.54 1.30
CA TYR A 146 -1.45 7.64 0.57
C TYR A 146 -2.90 7.86 1.04
N SER A 147 -3.27 9.10 1.35
CA SER A 147 -4.63 9.49 1.77
C SER A 147 -5.24 8.57 2.84
N GLY A 148 -4.43 8.16 3.83
CA GLY A 148 -4.77 7.15 4.84
C GLY A 148 -5.12 7.72 6.22
N ARG A 149 -5.40 6.81 7.16
CA ARG A 149 -5.54 7.11 8.60
C ARG A 149 -4.77 6.07 9.41
N PHE A 150 -4.35 6.44 10.61
CA PHE A 150 -3.98 5.47 11.65
C PHE A 150 -5.20 5.25 12.56
N LEU A 151 -5.89 4.13 12.36
CA LEU A 151 -7.17 3.84 13.00
C LEU A 151 -7.00 3.39 14.45
N SER A 152 -7.86 3.89 15.34
CA SER A 152 -7.91 3.50 16.76
C SER A 152 -6.52 3.33 17.42
N PRO A 153 -5.69 4.39 17.53
CA PRO A 153 -4.33 4.28 18.08
C PRO A 153 -4.27 3.63 19.47
N SER A 154 -5.24 3.91 20.34
CA SER A 154 -5.33 3.31 21.68
C SER A 154 -5.55 1.79 21.65
N LYS A 155 -6.28 1.28 20.65
CA LYS A 155 -6.51 -0.15 20.44
C LYS A 155 -5.32 -0.81 19.74
N THR A 156 -4.69 -0.12 18.79
CA THR A 156 -3.55 -0.67 18.04
C THR A 156 -2.26 -0.69 18.87
N ALA A 157 -2.03 0.30 19.74
CA ALA A 157 -0.83 0.42 20.57
C ALA A 157 -0.38 -0.88 21.28
N PRO A 158 -1.25 -1.60 22.03
CA PRO A 158 -0.88 -2.86 22.68
C PRO A 158 -0.62 -4.01 21.69
N GLU A 159 -1.05 -3.88 20.43
CA GLU A 159 -0.86 -4.88 19.37
C GLU A 159 0.40 -4.64 18.53
N ILE A 160 1.11 -3.51 18.73
CA ILE A 160 2.33 -3.17 17.99
C ILE A 160 3.45 -4.15 18.34
N LYS A 161 3.95 -4.85 17.32
CA LYS A 161 5.06 -5.82 17.40
C LYS A 161 6.29 -5.37 16.62
N SER A 162 6.12 -4.50 15.63
CA SER A 162 7.23 -3.95 14.86
C SER A 162 7.01 -2.48 14.51
N LYS A 163 8.11 -1.78 14.20
CA LYS A 163 8.14 -0.32 14.04
C LYS A 163 8.91 0.07 12.77
N PRO A 164 8.35 -0.21 11.58
CA PRO A 164 8.99 0.15 10.32
C PRO A 164 9.02 1.66 10.11
N ASN A 165 9.79 2.13 9.13
CA ASN A 165 9.74 3.51 8.70
C ASN A 165 8.46 3.76 7.89
N ILE A 166 7.66 4.76 8.25
CA ILE A 166 6.38 5.07 7.59
C ILE A 166 6.43 6.45 6.95
N CYS A 167 5.89 6.59 5.75
CA CYS A 167 5.61 7.87 5.11
C CYS A 167 4.11 7.98 4.86
N VAL A 168 3.48 9.00 5.44
CA VAL A 168 2.07 9.33 5.20
C VAL A 168 2.02 10.53 4.26
N ILE A 169 1.43 10.35 3.08
CA ILE A 169 1.32 11.37 2.03
C ILE A 169 -0.16 11.71 1.85
N HIS A 170 -0.54 12.97 2.03
CA HIS A 170 -1.95 13.37 2.05
C HIS A 170 -2.17 14.72 1.38
N GLY A 171 -3.20 14.82 0.54
CA GLY A 171 -3.59 16.07 -0.11
C GLY A 171 -4.42 16.98 0.79
N ASP A 172 -4.14 18.28 0.80
CA ASP A 172 -4.91 19.24 1.62
C ASP A 172 -6.31 19.57 1.05
N ALA A 173 -6.58 19.16 -0.19
CA ALA A 173 -7.88 19.29 -0.86
C ALA A 173 -8.67 17.96 -0.90
N ASP A 174 -8.28 16.96 -0.11
CA ASP A 174 -8.94 15.65 -0.02
C ASP A 174 -10.33 15.79 0.66
N ASP A 175 -11.39 15.53 -0.12
CA ASP A 175 -12.79 15.64 0.27
C ASP A 175 -13.38 14.33 0.79
N VAL A 176 -12.63 13.23 0.74
CA VAL A 176 -13.07 11.89 1.18
C VAL A 176 -12.47 11.54 2.54
N VAL A 177 -11.17 11.78 2.72
CA VAL A 177 -10.46 11.56 3.96
C VAL A 177 -9.91 12.90 4.44
N PRO A 178 -10.42 13.44 5.56
CA PRO A 178 -10.04 14.78 6.02
C PRO A 178 -8.53 14.92 6.18
N PHE A 179 -7.95 16.01 5.67
CA PHE A 179 -6.52 16.29 5.72
C PHE A 179 -5.94 16.25 7.15
N SER A 180 -6.73 16.60 8.17
CA SER A 180 -6.36 16.47 9.60
C SER A 180 -5.94 15.05 10.00
N SER A 181 -6.34 14.04 9.23
CA SER A 181 -5.91 12.64 9.40
C SER A 181 -4.39 12.50 9.33
N LEU A 182 -3.69 13.35 8.55
CA LEU A 182 -2.23 13.33 8.42
C LEU A 182 -1.56 13.62 9.77
N ASP A 183 -1.90 14.76 10.37
CA ASP A 183 -1.29 15.18 11.64
C ASP A 183 -1.65 14.24 12.78
N LEU A 184 -2.89 13.78 12.83
CA LEU A 184 -3.35 12.78 13.81
C LEU A 184 -2.56 11.47 13.68
N ALA A 185 -2.39 10.96 12.46
CA ALA A 185 -1.63 9.73 12.22
C ALA A 185 -0.16 9.91 12.59
N VAL A 186 0.49 10.98 12.13
CA VAL A 186 1.91 11.26 12.41
C VAL A 186 2.15 11.38 13.91
N LYS A 187 1.31 12.15 14.62
CA LYS A 187 1.41 12.33 16.07
C LYS A 187 1.29 10.97 16.79
N ALA A 188 0.21 10.24 16.53
CA ALA A 188 -0.06 8.98 17.22
C ALA A 188 1.00 7.90 16.90
N LEU A 189 1.50 7.83 15.67
CA LEU A 189 2.60 6.91 15.31
C LEU A 189 3.90 7.26 16.04
N LYS A 190 4.25 8.55 16.13
CA LYS A 190 5.42 9.02 16.91
C LYS A 190 5.29 8.71 18.40
N GLU A 191 4.11 8.91 18.98
CA GLU A 191 3.83 8.58 20.38
C GLU A 191 4.01 7.08 20.67
N ASN A 192 3.83 6.22 19.66
CA ASN A 192 4.10 4.78 19.73
C ASN A 192 5.55 4.39 19.38
N GLY A 193 6.43 5.38 19.18
CA GLY A 193 7.85 5.18 18.86
C GLY A 193 8.12 4.71 17.43
N VAL A 194 7.16 4.91 16.52
CA VAL A 194 7.32 4.59 15.10
C VAL A 194 7.99 5.78 14.41
N ASN A 195 9.01 5.51 13.59
CA ASN A 195 9.61 6.55 12.76
C ASN A 195 8.68 6.88 11.59
N VAL A 196 8.14 8.09 11.56
CA VAL A 196 7.15 8.52 10.56
C VAL A 196 7.45 9.90 9.99
N GLU A 197 7.40 10.00 8.67
CA GLU A 197 7.39 11.25 7.89
C GLU A 197 5.94 11.56 7.44
N GLY A 198 5.48 12.80 7.63
CA GLY A 198 4.22 13.28 7.05
C GLY A 198 4.51 14.23 5.89
N ARG A 199 3.86 14.03 4.75
CA ARG A 199 4.04 14.85 3.53
C ARG A 199 2.71 15.40 3.05
N PRO A 200 2.38 16.65 3.41
CA PRO A 200 1.20 17.32 2.89
C PRO A 200 1.43 17.73 1.43
N ILE A 201 0.40 17.59 0.58
CA ILE A 201 0.46 17.94 -0.85
C ILE A 201 -0.62 18.98 -1.15
N HIS A 202 -0.18 20.16 -1.55
CA HIS A 202 -1.09 21.28 -1.79
C HIS A 202 -1.95 21.08 -3.04
N GLY A 203 -3.25 21.33 -2.93
CA GLY A 203 -4.22 21.23 -4.02
C GLY A 203 -4.54 19.80 -4.47
N LEU A 204 -4.00 18.78 -3.81
CA LEU A 204 -4.25 17.38 -4.14
C LEU A 204 -5.55 16.91 -3.47
N GLY A 205 -6.48 16.39 -4.26
CA GLY A 205 -7.70 15.74 -3.76
C GLY A 205 -7.48 14.29 -3.33
N HIS A 206 -8.55 13.50 -3.26
CA HIS A 206 -8.48 12.06 -2.95
C HIS A 206 -7.95 11.22 -4.13
N ILE A 207 -6.74 11.50 -4.60
CA ILE A 207 -6.11 10.85 -5.76
C ILE A 207 -4.63 10.58 -5.51
N ILE A 208 -4.04 9.74 -6.37
CA ILE A 208 -2.59 9.60 -6.50
C ILE A 208 -2.22 10.13 -7.89
N ASN A 209 -1.26 11.03 -7.97
CA ASN A 209 -0.69 11.53 -9.21
C ASN A 209 0.80 11.13 -9.33
N GLU A 210 1.43 11.51 -10.44
CA GLU A 210 2.84 11.18 -10.70
C GLU A 210 3.81 11.77 -9.67
N GLU A 211 3.53 12.97 -9.18
CA GLU A 211 4.35 13.67 -8.18
C GLU A 211 4.42 12.87 -6.88
N VAL A 212 3.29 12.49 -6.31
CA VAL A 212 3.27 11.77 -5.03
C VAL A 212 3.82 10.35 -5.16
N ILE A 213 3.66 9.73 -6.34
CA ILE A 213 4.30 8.46 -6.66
C ILE A 213 5.83 8.57 -6.53
N LYS A 214 6.43 9.63 -7.09
CA LYS A 214 7.90 9.85 -7.00
C LYS A 214 8.33 9.96 -5.55
N LEU A 215 7.61 10.71 -4.72
CA LEU A 215 7.89 10.85 -3.29
C LEU A 215 7.87 9.50 -2.56
N GLY A 216 6.88 8.66 -2.83
CA GLY A 216 6.81 7.31 -2.24
C GLY A 216 7.94 6.40 -2.71
N VAL A 217 8.30 6.46 -4.00
CA VAL A 217 9.44 5.69 -4.55
C VAL A 217 10.76 6.11 -3.91
N GLU A 218 11.00 7.40 -3.76
CA GLU A 218 12.19 7.93 -3.09
C GLU A 218 12.27 7.46 -1.63
N PHE A 219 11.14 7.50 -0.91
CA PHE A 219 11.06 7.01 0.45
C PHE A 219 11.38 5.51 0.53
N ILE A 220 10.81 4.70 -0.37
CA ILE A 220 11.09 3.26 -0.43
C ILE A 220 12.57 3.01 -0.69
N LYS A 221 13.17 3.67 -1.69
CA LYS A 221 14.60 3.54 -2.02
C LYS A 221 15.51 3.89 -0.85
N LYS A 222 15.20 4.96 -0.11
CA LYS A 222 15.95 5.38 1.09
C LYS A 222 15.95 4.32 2.20
N ASN A 223 14.88 3.52 2.27
CA ASN A 223 14.68 2.52 3.33
C ASN A 223 15.14 1.10 2.96
N PHE A 224 15.31 0.82 1.66
CA PHE A 224 16.06 -0.35 1.21
C PHE A 224 17.55 -0.01 1.21
N LYS A 225 18.25 -0.40 2.27
CA LYS A 225 19.71 -0.36 2.29
C LYS A 225 20.24 -1.46 1.37
N ASN A 226 21.18 -1.12 0.50
CA ASN A 226 22.00 -2.07 -0.26
C ASN A 226 22.63 -3.11 0.66
#